data_AF-A0A928SV99-F1
#
_entry.id   AF-A0A928SV99-F1
#
_cell.length_a   1.000
_cell.length_b   1.000
_cell.length_c   1.000
_cell.angle_alpha   90.00
_cell.angle_beta   90.00
_cell.angle_gamma   90.00
#
_symmetry.space_group_name_H-M   'P 1'
#
loop_
_entity.id
_entity.type
_entity.pdbx_description
1 polymer ?
#
loop_
_entity_poly.entity_id
_entity_poly.type
_entity_poly.pdbx_seq_one_letter_code
_entity_poly.pdbx_strand_id
1 'polypeptide(L)'
;MDPELMNLALDLALAWGPDFLQPTQGRLALLRPELCQDELDRYDDIARDAMNTGHSIVQNLALERGLNDPSVPAEAKALVAEQLPWVSSENLARIVSQGMYFAWKDGA
;
A
#
# COMPACT_ATOMS: atom_id res chain seq x y z
N MET A 1 13.40 10.80 3.36
CA MET A 1 12.68 9.91 4.30
C MET A 1 13.40 8.59 4.32
N ASP A 2 13.48 7.93 5.47
CA ASP A 2 14.11 6.61 5.62
C ASP A 2 13.23 5.52 4.97
N PRO A 3 13.73 4.80 3.94
CA PRO A 3 12.96 3.75 3.26
C PRO A 3 12.53 2.60 4.17
N GLU A 4 13.28 2.26 5.22
CA GLU A 4 12.89 1.20 6.15
C GLU A 4 11.66 1.62 6.96
N LEU A 5 11.65 2.85 7.46
CA LEU A 5 10.51 3.44 8.15
C LEU A 5 9.29 3.62 7.24
N MET A 6 9.50 4.03 5.99
CA MET A 6 8.42 4.13 5.01
C MET A 6 7.78 2.77 4.74
N ASN A 7 8.59 1.70 4.62
CA ASN A 7 8.07 0.34 4.44
C ASN A 7 7.38 -0.19 5.69
N LEU A 8 7.89 0.13 6.87
CA LEU A 8 7.23 -0.24 8.12
C LEU A 8 5.86 0.44 8.25
N ALA A 9 5.78 1.75 7.98
CA ALA A 9 4.52 2.47 7.97
C ALA A 9 3.53 1.92 6.93
N LEU A 10 4.03 1.61 5.73
CA LEU A 10 3.22 1.00 4.67
C LEU A 10 2.71 -0.39 5.04
N ASP A 11 3.53 -1.23 5.68
CA ASP A 11 3.12 -2.54 6.17
C ASP A 11 1.95 -2.43 7.17
N LEU A 12 2.04 -1.46 8.08
CA LEU A 12 0.97 -1.13 9.03
C LEU A 12 -0.30 -0.61 8.32
N ALA A 13 -0.16 0.22 7.28
CA ALA A 13 -1.29 0.72 6.51
C ALA A 13 -2.00 -0.41 5.74
N LEU A 14 -1.23 -1.39 5.26
CA LEU A 14 -1.73 -2.59 4.58
C LEU A 14 -2.20 -3.69 5.55
N ALA A 15 -2.41 -3.40 6.83
CA ALA A 15 -2.92 -4.39 7.78
C ALA A 15 -4.38 -4.75 7.48
N TRP A 16 -4.74 -6.02 7.69
CA TRP A 16 -6.12 -6.52 7.59
C TRP A 16 -6.76 -6.69 8.97
N GLY A 17 -8.08 -6.89 9.01
CA GLY A 17 -8.80 -7.22 10.23
C GLY A 17 -9.05 -6.00 11.12
N PRO A 18 -8.85 -6.08 12.45
CA PRO A 18 -9.11 -4.97 13.37
C PRO A 18 -8.33 -3.69 13.07
N ASP A 19 -7.16 -3.82 12.43
CA ASP A 19 -6.28 -2.71 12.08
C ASP A 19 -6.51 -2.15 10.67
N PHE A 20 -7.52 -2.65 9.96
CA PHE A 20 -7.83 -2.20 8.61
C PHE A 20 -8.22 -0.72 8.58
N LEU A 21 -7.52 0.07 7.75
CA LEU A 21 -7.66 1.52 7.60
C LEU A 21 -7.44 2.34 8.90
N GLN A 22 -6.89 1.72 9.94
CA GLN A 22 -6.54 2.45 11.16
C GLN A 22 -5.30 3.32 10.93
N PRO A 23 -5.24 4.53 11.52
CA PRO A 23 -4.02 5.34 11.50
C PRO A 23 -2.80 4.54 11.95
N THR A 24 -1.67 4.74 11.26
CA THR A 24 -0.43 3.99 11.54
C THR A 24 0.37 4.61 12.68
N GLN A 25 0.16 5.89 13.02
CA GLN A 25 0.93 6.66 13.99
C GLN A 25 1.09 5.94 15.34
N GLY A 26 -0.02 5.50 15.95
CA GLY A 26 0.02 4.84 17.26
C GLY A 26 0.80 3.52 17.22
N ARG A 27 0.65 2.75 16.13
CA ARG A 27 1.35 1.48 15.95
C ARG A 27 2.84 1.70 15.63
N LEU A 28 3.15 2.72 14.84
CA LEU A 28 4.51 3.10 14.50
C LEU A 28 5.25 3.67 15.72
N ALA A 29 4.60 4.48 16.56
CA ALA A 29 5.16 5.03 17.79
C ALA A 29 5.55 3.93 18.80
N LEU A 30 4.79 2.83 18.85
CA LEU A 30 5.14 1.68 19.69
C LEU A 30 6.41 0.97 19.21
N LEU A 31 6.65 0.95 17.89
CA LEU A 31 7.81 0.31 17.29
C LEU A 31 9.03 1.22 17.24
N ARG A 32 8.81 2.54 17.15
CA ARG A 32 9.83 3.58 16.98
C ARG A 32 9.56 4.76 17.92
N PRO A 33 9.79 4.58 19.24
CA PRO A 33 9.46 5.58 20.26
C PRO A 33 10.24 6.88 20.17
N GLU A 34 11.32 6.91 19.37
CA GLU A 34 12.13 8.08 19.13
C GLU A 34 11.51 9.08 18.15
N LEU A 35 10.51 8.67 17.37
CA LEU A 35 9.83 9.53 16.41
C LEU A 35 8.90 10.51 17.11
N CYS A 36 8.93 11.77 16.68
CA CYS A 36 7.97 12.77 17.14
C CYS A 36 6.63 12.68 16.37
N GLN A 37 5.60 13.37 16.86
CA GLN A 37 4.26 13.34 16.24
C GLN A 37 4.29 13.79 14.77
N ASP A 38 5.04 14.85 14.44
CA ASP A 38 5.14 15.35 13.07
C ASP A 38 5.79 14.32 12.12
N GLU A 39 6.75 13.53 12.61
CA GLU A 39 7.36 12.45 11.84
C GLU A 39 6.37 11.30 11.64
N LEU A 40 5.66 10.90 12.70
CA LEU A 40 4.64 9.85 12.64
C LEU A 40 3.54 10.19 11.62
N ASP A 41 3.04 11.43 11.65
CA ASP A 41 2.03 11.90 10.70
C ASP A 41 2.56 11.87 9.26
N ARG A 42 3.81 12.29 9.06
CA ARG A 42 4.44 12.25 7.74
C ARG A 42 4.60 10.82 7.20
N TYR A 43 4.92 9.87 8.05
CA TYR A 43 5.01 8.46 7.65
C TYR A 43 3.63 7.85 7.35
N ASP A 44 2.60 8.19 8.11
CA ASP A 44 1.22 7.76 7.84
C ASP A 44 0.73 8.30 6.49
N ASP A 45 0.96 9.58 6.22
CA ASP A 45 0.60 10.22 4.94
C ASP A 45 1.28 9.51 3.76
N ILE A 46 2.59 9.27 3.85
CA ILE A 46 3.34 8.55 2.80
C ILE A 46 2.81 7.13 2.60
N ALA A 47 2.53 6.41 3.69
CA ALA A 47 2.03 5.04 3.64
C ALA A 47 0.65 4.97 2.98
N ARG A 48 -0.26 5.88 3.35
CA ARG A 48 -1.60 5.96 2.79
C ARG A 48 -1.59 6.37 1.32
N ASP A 49 -0.75 7.34 0.95
CA ASP A 49 -0.59 7.76 -0.43
C ASP A 49 -0.06 6.63 -1.31
N ALA A 50 0.96 5.89 -0.84
CA ALA A 50 1.50 4.73 -1.52
C ALA A 50 0.46 3.61 -1.71
N MET A 51 -0.29 3.30 -0.65
CA MET A 51 -1.38 2.32 -0.71
C MET A 51 -2.46 2.74 -1.73
N ASN A 52 -2.92 3.99 -1.67
CA ASN A 52 -3.94 4.52 -2.56
C ASN A 52 -3.47 4.54 -4.02
N THR A 53 -2.23 4.97 -4.26
CA THR A 53 -1.59 4.95 -5.57
C THR A 53 -1.57 3.54 -6.13
N GLY A 54 -1.11 2.56 -5.34
CA GLY A 54 -1.04 1.18 -5.77
C GLY A 54 -2.40 0.54 -6.04
N HIS A 55 -3.39 0.78 -5.19
CA HIS A 55 -4.76 0.31 -5.41
C HIS A 55 -5.38 0.95 -6.67
N SER A 56 -5.15 2.24 -6.91
CA SER A 56 -5.65 2.94 -8.10
C SER A 56 -5.05 2.37 -9.38
N ILE A 57 -3.74 2.05 -9.38
CA ILE A 57 -3.08 1.39 -10.52
C ILE A 57 -3.73 0.04 -10.82
N VAL A 58 -3.95 -0.79 -9.79
CA VAL A 58 -4.61 -2.09 -9.97
C VAL A 58 -6.03 -1.93 -10.49
N GLN A 59 -6.80 -1.00 -9.92
CA GLN A 59 -8.18 -0.74 -10.34
C GLN A 59 -8.27 -0.30 -11.79
N ASN A 60 -7.43 0.66 -12.21
CA ASN A 60 -7.41 1.14 -13.58
C ASN A 60 -7.05 0.03 -14.57
N LEU A 61 -5.99 -0.75 -14.29
CA LEU A 61 -5.63 -1.88 -15.13
C LEU A 61 -6.74 -2.93 -15.22
N ALA A 62 -7.39 -3.25 -14.10
CA ALA A 62 -8.48 -4.21 -14.07
C ALA A 62 -9.71 -3.71 -14.86
N LEU A 63 -9.97 -2.40 -14.87
CA LEU A 63 -11.02 -1.79 -15.70
C LEU A 63 -10.68 -1.83 -17.20
N GLU A 64 -9.43 -1.60 -17.55
CA GLU A 64 -8.96 -1.58 -18.95
C GLU A 64 -8.85 -2.98 -19.58
N ARG A 65 -8.32 -3.95 -18.82
CA ARG A 65 -8.05 -5.32 -19.29
C ARG A 65 -9.17 -6.30 -18.97
N GLY A 66 -9.95 -6.01 -17.93
CA GLY A 66 -10.92 -6.90 -17.33
C GLY A 66 -10.38 -7.57 -16.07
N LEU A 67 -11.26 -7.72 -15.07
CA LEU A 67 -10.94 -8.25 -13.72
C LEU A 67 -10.28 -9.63 -13.71
N ASN A 68 -10.53 -10.45 -14.74
CA ASN A 68 -10.03 -11.82 -14.85
C ASN A 68 -8.79 -11.95 -15.74
N ASP A 69 -8.24 -10.85 -16.25
CA ASP A 69 -7.02 -10.91 -17.05
C ASP A 69 -5.82 -11.29 -16.16
N PRO A 70 -5.15 -12.43 -16.41
CA PRO A 70 -4.06 -12.92 -15.57
C PRO A 70 -2.79 -12.07 -15.64
N SER A 71 -2.68 -11.12 -16.58
CA SER A 71 -1.55 -10.20 -16.70
C SER A 71 -1.61 -9.04 -15.70
N VAL A 72 -2.81 -8.67 -15.23
CA VAL A 72 -3.03 -7.48 -14.38
C VAL A 72 -2.14 -7.47 -13.13
N PRO A 73 -1.99 -8.55 -12.35
CA PRO A 73 -1.14 -8.51 -11.16
C PRO A 73 0.33 -8.25 -11.48
N ALA A 74 0.86 -8.82 -12.57
CA ALA A 74 2.25 -8.65 -12.96
C ALA A 74 2.51 -7.24 -13.51
N GLU A 75 1.60 -6.71 -14.33
CA GLU A 75 1.67 -5.36 -14.88
C GLU A 75 1.53 -4.30 -13.79
N ALA A 76 0.55 -4.46 -12.88
CA ALA A 76 0.38 -3.57 -11.73
C ALA A 76 1.62 -3.57 -10.84
N LYS A 77 2.20 -4.74 -10.57
CA LYS A 77 3.43 -4.85 -9.79
C LYS A 77 4.58 -4.05 -10.41
N ALA A 78 4.74 -4.12 -11.74
CA ALA A 78 5.77 -3.37 -12.45
C ALA A 78 5.53 -1.85 -12.37
N LEU A 79 4.30 -1.40 -12.62
CA LEU A 79 3.95 0.02 -12.57
C LEU A 79 4.07 0.62 -11.16
N VAL A 80 3.65 -0.11 -10.12
CA VAL A 80 3.80 0.34 -8.74
C VAL A 80 5.27 0.42 -8.36
N ALA A 81 6.11 -0.55 -8.76
CA ALA A 81 7.54 -0.52 -8.50
C ALA A 81 8.24 0.66 -9.21
N GLU A 82 7.78 1.03 -10.40
CA GLU A 82 8.28 2.20 -11.14
C GLU A 82 7.91 3.51 -10.43
N GLN A 83 6.66 3.64 -9.98
CA GLN A 83 6.19 4.87 -9.31
C GLN A 83 6.68 4.99 -7.86
N LEU A 84 6.86 3.87 -7.15
CA LEU A 84 7.22 3.80 -5.74
C LEU A 84 8.50 2.95 -5.54
N PRO A 85 9.68 3.41 -6.01
CA PRO A 85 10.90 2.62 -6.05
C PRO A 85 11.47 2.25 -4.67
N TRP A 86 10.95 2.86 -3.60
CA TRP A 86 11.33 2.57 -2.22
C TRP A 86 10.52 1.42 -1.61
N VAL A 87 9.42 0.98 -2.23
CA VAL A 87 8.53 -0.05 -1.69
C VAL A 87 9.19 -1.42 -1.79
N SER A 88 9.19 -2.16 -0.69
CA SER A 88 9.74 -3.52 -0.62
C SER A 88 8.94 -4.49 -1.48
N SER A 89 9.58 -5.58 -1.91
CA SER A 89 8.92 -6.62 -2.69
C SER A 89 7.71 -7.26 -1.96
N GLU A 90 7.75 -7.31 -0.62
CA GLU A 90 6.68 -7.79 0.24
C GLU A 90 5.49 -6.84 0.25
N ASN A 91 5.71 -5.55 0.54
CA ASN A 91 4.66 -4.54 0.53
C ASN A 91 4.05 -4.38 -0.85
N LEU A 92 4.87 -4.45 -1.90
CA LEU A 92 4.43 -4.43 -3.28
C LEU A 92 3.47 -5.59 -3.61
N ALA A 93 3.80 -6.81 -3.17
CA ALA A 93 2.92 -7.96 -3.35
C ALA A 93 1.60 -7.79 -2.58
N ARG A 94 1.65 -7.20 -1.38
CA ARG A 94 0.46 -6.92 -0.56
C ARG A 94 -0.43 -5.86 -1.19
N ILE A 95 0.11 -4.73 -1.65
CA ILE A 95 -0.63 -3.69 -2.39
C ILE A 95 -1.39 -4.31 -3.56
N VAL A 96 -0.70 -5.10 -4.40
CA VAL A 96 -1.32 -5.70 -5.59
C VAL A 96 -2.41 -6.69 -5.20
N SER A 97 -2.15 -7.54 -4.20
CA SER A 97 -3.13 -8.52 -3.71
C SER A 97 -4.40 -7.85 -3.14
N GLN A 98 -4.23 -6.82 -2.32
CA GLN A 98 -5.36 -6.06 -1.77
C GLN A 98 -6.11 -5.28 -2.85
N GLY A 99 -5.38 -4.62 -3.76
CA GLY A 99 -5.97 -3.93 -4.90
C GLY A 99 -6.81 -4.86 -5.77
N MET A 100 -6.33 -6.09 -6.04
CA MET A 100 -7.10 -7.09 -6.80
C MET A 100 -8.36 -7.52 -6.05
N TYR A 101 -8.25 -7.73 -4.73
CA TYR A 101 -9.39 -8.04 -3.89
C TYR A 101 -10.45 -6.93 -3.95
N PHE A 102 -10.05 -5.66 -3.84
CA PHE A 102 -10.98 -4.53 -3.93
C PHE A 102 -11.55 -4.37 -5.33
N ALA A 103 -10.74 -4.51 -6.38
CA ALA A 103 -11.23 -4.48 -7.76
C ALA A 103 -12.30 -5.57 -8.01
N TRP A 104 -12.08 -6.78 -7.50
CA TRP A 104 -13.04 -7.88 -7.59
C TRP A 104 -14.32 -7.63 -6.79
N LYS A 105 -14.18 -7.04 -5.59
CA LYS A 105 -15.30 -6.76 -4.68
C LYS A 105 -16.17 -5.60 -5.16
N ASP A 106 -15.56 -4.53 -5.67
CA ASP A 106 -16.24 -3.29 -6.07
C ASP A 106 -16.69 -3.33 -7.54
N GLY A 107 -16.20 -4.29 -8.33
CA GLY A 107 -16.56 -4.51 -9.73
C GLY A 107 -17.71 -5.50 -9.96
N ALA A 108 -18.58 -5.72 -8.96
CA ALA A 108 -19.78 -6.54 -9.03
C ALA A 108 -21.07 -5.70 -9.13
#